data_AF-A0A9P7NJL5-F1
#
_entry.id   AF-A0A9P7NJL5-F1
#
_cell.length_a   1.000
_cell.length_b   1.000
_cell.length_c   1.000
_cell.angle_alpha   90.00
_cell.angle_beta   90.00
_cell.angle_gamma   90.00
#
_symmetry.space_group_name_H-M   'P 1'
#
loop_
_entity.id
_entity.type
_entity.pdbx_description
1 polymer ?
#
loop_
_entity_poly.entity_id
_entity_poly.type
_entity_poly.pdbx_seq_one_letter_code
_entity_poly.pdbx_strand_id
1 'polypeptide(L)'
;MTRLHVYLLALAAFTASTVMIIASIFQPRWISYHVTSQVGDSFDVHIGLHERCFSRHDPPCAPYPPADLCEGNGGRYFCSMWRTVGFLASFSAILCLATLVCFLIIITGGKYRRETGWPLVSGMLTVVAMTEFVIISAVAFLFDHDDQFAIPDWSLDVSWTISLASAIATLAAAVGLTASAYLLEPEEGYDYLEDPLDDPFPEYVG
;
A
#
# COMPACT_ATOMS: atom_id res chain seq x y z
N MET A 1 24.62 12.74 -11.55
CA MET A 1 24.37 12.71 -10.09
C MET A 1 22.92 13.11 -9.77
N THR A 2 21.92 12.31 -10.17
CA THR A 2 20.50 12.66 -9.97
C THR A 2 19.64 11.42 -9.69
N ARG A 3 19.84 10.33 -10.43
CA ARG A 3 19.03 9.10 -10.30
C ARG A 3 19.12 8.45 -8.91
N LEU A 4 20.31 8.35 -8.31
CA LEU A 4 20.46 7.79 -6.95
C LEU A 4 19.61 8.53 -5.89
N HIS A 5 19.56 9.86 -5.92
CA HIS A 5 18.76 10.64 -4.98
C HIS A 5 17.26 10.41 -5.17
N VAL A 6 16.80 10.27 -6.43
CA VAL A 6 15.39 9.92 -6.70
C VAL A 6 15.05 8.55 -6.13
N TYR A 7 15.91 7.54 -6.32
CA TYR A 7 15.70 6.22 -5.72
C TYR A 7 15.69 6.24 -4.20
N LEU A 8 16.58 7.00 -3.56
CA LEU A 8 16.63 7.14 -2.11
C LEU A 8 15.39 7.87 -1.56
N LEU A 9 14.93 8.92 -2.24
CA LEU A 9 13.72 9.65 -1.88
C LEU A 9 12.48 8.76 -2.05
N ALA A 10 12.39 8.03 -3.17
CA ALA A 10 11.32 7.08 -3.43
C ALA A 10 11.31 5.95 -2.39
N LEU A 11 12.49 5.43 -2.02
CA LEU A 11 12.61 4.46 -0.95
C LEU A 11 12.11 5.03 0.38
N ALA A 12 12.55 6.22 0.77
CA ALA A 12 12.13 6.85 2.02
C ALA A 12 10.60 7.08 2.06
N ALA A 13 10.04 7.64 0.98
CA ALA A 13 8.60 7.82 0.86
C ALA A 13 7.84 6.49 0.93
N PHE A 14 8.32 5.46 0.23
CA PHE A 14 7.67 4.15 0.21
C PHE A 14 7.81 3.41 1.54
N THR A 15 8.93 3.57 2.27
CA THR A 15 9.05 3.05 3.64
C THR A 15 8.03 3.71 4.58
N ALA A 16 7.81 5.03 4.46
CA ALA A 16 6.78 5.72 5.22
C ALA A 16 5.38 5.22 4.86
N SER A 17 5.07 5.06 3.56
CA SER A 17 3.82 4.45 3.11
C SER A 17 3.62 3.03 3.66
N THR A 18 4.68 2.23 3.69
CA THR A 18 4.65 0.86 4.23
C THR A 18 4.32 0.86 5.72
N VAL A 19 4.88 1.79 6.49
CA VAL A 19 4.55 1.95 7.92
C VAL A 19 3.09 2.39 8.09
N MET A 20 2.60 3.32 7.25
CA MET A 20 1.21 3.79 7.30
C MET A 20 0.21 2.68 7.01
N ILE A 21 0.42 1.86 5.96
CA ILE A 21 -0.49 0.76 5.63
C ILE A 21 -0.48 -0.33 6.71
N ILE A 22 0.70 -0.66 7.25
CA ILE A 22 0.81 -1.62 8.36
C ILE A 22 0.08 -1.10 9.59
N ALA A 23 0.30 0.17 9.96
CA ALA A 23 -0.40 0.80 11.08
C ALA A 23 -1.93 0.81 10.86
N SER A 24 -2.37 1.10 9.64
CA SER A 24 -3.79 1.05 9.26
C SER A 24 -4.39 -0.33 9.45
N ILE A 25 -3.69 -1.40 9.05
CA ILE A 25 -4.17 -2.79 9.21
C ILE A 25 -4.33 -3.16 10.69
N PHE A 26 -3.39 -2.75 11.54
CA PHE A 26 -3.41 -3.09 12.97
C PHE A 26 -4.33 -2.20 13.81
N GLN A 27 -4.58 -0.95 13.40
CA GLN A 27 -5.49 -0.08 14.13
C GLN A 27 -6.95 -0.35 13.72
N PRO A 28 -7.84 -0.71 14.67
CA PRO A 28 -9.22 -1.05 14.37
C PRO A 28 -10.11 0.19 14.15
N ARG A 29 -9.59 1.20 13.45
CA ARG A 29 -10.18 2.53 13.28
C ARG A 29 -10.39 2.86 11.80
N TRP A 30 -10.97 1.92 11.06
CA TRP A 30 -11.34 2.13 9.66
C TRP A 30 -12.68 2.83 9.56
N ILE A 31 -13.62 2.40 10.40
CA ILE A 31 -14.94 3.00 10.54
C ILE A 31 -15.19 3.20 12.04
N SER A 32 -15.64 4.38 12.44
CA SER A 32 -15.97 4.71 13.82
C SER A 32 -17.42 5.13 13.97
N TYR A 33 -17.98 4.80 15.13
CA TYR A 33 -19.28 5.25 15.58
C TYR A 33 -19.13 5.91 16.95
N HIS A 34 -19.69 7.11 17.10
CA HIS A 34 -19.60 7.90 18.32
C HIS A 34 -20.97 8.43 18.69
N VAL A 35 -21.50 8.04 19.86
CA VAL A 35 -22.74 8.61 20.38
C VAL A 35 -22.62 9.03 21.84
N THR A 36 -23.12 10.23 22.13
CA THR A 36 -23.26 10.74 23.50
C THR A 36 -24.68 10.48 23.99
N SER A 37 -24.83 9.60 24.97
CA SER A 37 -26.10 9.34 25.65
C SER A 37 -26.59 10.59 26.39
N GLN A 38 -27.91 10.74 26.54
CA GLN A 38 -28.53 11.85 27.28
C GLN A 38 -28.14 11.90 28.77
N VAL A 39 -27.58 10.81 29.30
CA VAL A 39 -27.06 10.71 30.68
C VAL A 39 -25.60 11.18 30.80
N GLY A 40 -24.99 11.66 29.70
CA GLY A 40 -23.61 12.15 29.66
C GLY A 40 -22.55 11.07 29.42
N ASP A 41 -22.97 9.87 29.03
CA ASP A 41 -22.11 8.72 28.79
C ASP A 41 -21.83 8.56 27.29
N SER A 42 -20.56 8.47 26.88
CA SER A 42 -20.19 8.26 25.47
C SER A 42 -20.02 6.77 25.18
N PHE A 43 -20.59 6.32 24.07
CA PHE A 43 -20.42 4.97 23.55
C PHE A 43 -19.72 5.04 22.20
N ASP A 44 -18.51 4.50 22.15
CA ASP A 44 -17.66 4.49 20.98
C ASP A 44 -17.45 3.06 20.47
N VAL A 45 -17.62 2.88 19.16
CA VAL A 45 -17.34 1.62 18.46
C VAL A 45 -16.33 1.89 17.36
N HIS A 46 -15.29 1.08 17.32
CA HIS A 46 -14.24 1.16 16.32
C HIS A 46 -14.18 -0.17 15.55
N ILE A 47 -14.37 -0.10 14.24
CA ILE A 47 -14.32 -1.26 13.34
C ILE A 47 -12.99 -1.24 12.57
N GLY A 48 -12.24 -2.32 12.69
CA GLY A 48 -11.08 -2.65 11.87
C GLY A 48 -11.38 -3.70 10.80
N LEU A 49 -10.34 -4.14 10.08
CA LEU A 49 -10.50 -5.17 9.04
C LEU A 49 -10.80 -6.56 9.61
N HIS A 50 -10.23 -6.87 10.78
CA HIS A 50 -10.31 -8.20 11.37
C HIS A 50 -11.02 -8.24 12.73
N GLU A 51 -11.10 -7.10 13.40
CA GLU A 51 -11.64 -6.97 14.75
C GLU A 51 -12.46 -5.69 14.87
N ARG A 52 -13.44 -5.71 15.77
CA ARG A 52 -14.18 -4.53 16.22
C ARG A 52 -13.96 -4.36 17.72
N CYS A 53 -13.85 -3.12 18.18
CA CYS A 53 -13.63 -2.81 19.59
C CYS A 53 -14.68 -1.82 20.11
N PHE A 54 -15.05 -1.99 21.38
CA PHE A 54 -16.04 -1.18 22.09
C PHE A 54 -15.39 -0.54 23.32
N SER A 55 -15.71 0.74 23.57
CA SER A 55 -15.15 1.48 24.72
C SER A 55 -15.55 0.89 26.09
N ARG A 56 -16.69 0.21 26.18
CA ARG A 56 -17.29 -0.24 27.46
C ARG A 56 -17.75 -1.70 27.49
N HIS A 57 -17.10 -2.58 26.73
CA HIS A 57 -17.41 -4.02 26.70
C HIS A 57 -16.22 -4.86 27.19
N ASP A 58 -16.48 -6.06 27.74
CA ASP A 58 -15.45 -7.01 28.18
C ASP A 58 -15.74 -8.40 27.58
N PRO A 59 -14.87 -8.96 26.71
CA PRO A 59 -13.62 -8.37 26.21
C PRO A 59 -13.86 -7.13 25.33
N PRO A 60 -12.92 -6.17 25.31
CA PRO A 60 -13.09 -4.90 24.61
C PRO A 60 -13.10 -5.06 23.09
N CYS A 61 -12.50 -6.13 22.55
CA CYS A 61 -12.42 -6.39 21.12
C CYS A 61 -12.93 -7.80 20.80
N ALA A 62 -13.62 -7.92 19.66
CA ALA A 62 -14.15 -9.17 19.15
C ALA A 62 -13.90 -9.28 17.64
N PRO A 63 -13.81 -10.51 17.09
CA PRO A 63 -13.65 -10.71 15.65
C PRO A 63 -14.77 -10.04 14.83
N TYR A 64 -14.38 -9.47 13.69
CA TYR A 64 -15.29 -8.83 12.75
C TYR A 64 -15.03 -9.34 11.31
N PRO A 65 -16.08 -9.59 10.50
CA PRO A 65 -17.50 -9.55 10.81
C PRO A 65 -17.95 -10.70 11.73
N PRO A 66 -18.90 -10.47 12.64
CA PRO A 66 -19.40 -11.52 13.53
C PRO A 66 -20.35 -12.47 12.78
N ALA A 67 -20.51 -13.71 13.26
CA ALA A 67 -21.21 -14.77 12.52
C ALA A 67 -22.70 -14.47 12.29
N ASP A 68 -23.36 -13.85 13.27
CA ASP A 68 -24.74 -13.39 13.22
C ASP A 68 -24.98 -12.38 12.09
N LEU A 69 -24.04 -11.46 11.85
CA LEU A 69 -24.11 -10.51 10.74
C LEU A 69 -24.04 -11.22 9.37
N CYS A 70 -23.40 -12.39 9.29
CA CYS A 70 -23.24 -13.14 8.05
C CYS A 70 -24.42 -14.10 7.74
N GLU A 71 -25.34 -14.33 8.68
CA GLU A 71 -26.43 -15.32 8.54
C GLU A 71 -27.71 -14.76 7.87
N GLY A 72 -27.92 -13.44 7.90
CA GLY A 72 -29.13 -12.79 7.36
C GLY A 72 -29.19 -12.68 5.82
N ASN A 73 -30.39 -12.37 5.29
CA ASN A 73 -30.58 -12.02 3.88
C ASN A 73 -29.85 -10.70 3.57
N GLY A 74 -28.77 -10.75 2.80
CA GLY A 74 -27.90 -9.61 2.46
C GLY A 74 -26.53 -9.64 3.17
N GLY A 75 -26.46 -10.18 4.38
CA GLY A 75 -25.23 -10.21 5.20
C GLY A 75 -24.09 -11.04 4.63
N ARG A 76 -24.39 -12.05 3.79
CA ARG A 76 -23.38 -12.88 3.11
C ARG A 76 -22.49 -12.08 2.15
N TYR A 77 -23.07 -11.11 1.43
CA TYR A 77 -22.33 -10.28 0.48
C TYR A 77 -21.34 -9.38 1.24
N PHE A 78 -21.84 -8.66 2.25
CA PHE A 78 -21.02 -7.84 3.13
C PHE A 78 -19.87 -8.64 3.74
N CYS A 79 -20.18 -9.79 4.35
CA CYS A 79 -19.23 -10.63 5.04
C CYS A 79 -18.13 -11.19 4.11
N SER A 80 -18.51 -11.59 2.88
CA SER A 80 -17.57 -12.04 1.85
C SER A 80 -16.65 -10.90 1.38
N MET A 81 -17.23 -9.74 1.08
CA MET A 81 -16.49 -8.59 0.59
C MET A 81 -15.54 -8.03 1.66
N TRP A 82 -16.00 -7.89 2.90
CA TRP A 82 -15.18 -7.43 4.02
C TRP A 82 -14.01 -8.36 4.32
N ARG A 83 -14.23 -9.69 4.34
CA ARG A 83 -13.12 -10.65 4.49
C ARG A 83 -12.14 -10.60 3.33
N THR A 84 -12.64 -10.39 2.12
CA THR A 84 -11.79 -10.21 0.94
C THR A 84 -10.92 -8.96 1.07
N VAL A 85 -11.48 -7.85 1.56
CA VAL A 85 -10.74 -6.63 1.88
C VAL A 85 -9.66 -6.89 2.94
N GLY A 86 -10.00 -7.59 4.03
CA GLY A 86 -9.06 -8.07 5.05
C GLY A 86 -7.86 -8.81 4.47
N PHE A 87 -8.15 -9.76 3.57
CA PHE A 87 -7.12 -10.54 2.87
C PHE A 87 -6.28 -9.68 1.93
N LEU A 88 -6.91 -8.81 1.12
CA LEU A 88 -6.19 -7.91 0.20
C LEU A 88 -5.26 -6.98 0.98
N ALA A 89 -5.65 -6.49 2.15
CA ALA A 89 -4.80 -5.62 2.95
C ALA A 89 -3.57 -6.36 3.48
N SER A 90 -3.73 -7.60 3.97
CA SER A 90 -2.61 -8.46 4.35
C SER A 90 -1.69 -8.77 3.16
N PHE A 91 -2.28 -9.03 1.99
CA PHE A 91 -1.54 -9.23 0.75
C PHE A 91 -0.77 -7.98 0.32
N SER A 92 -1.37 -6.79 0.44
CA SER A 92 -0.72 -5.51 0.18
C SER A 92 0.50 -5.31 1.07
N ALA A 93 0.41 -5.62 2.37
CA ALA A 93 1.56 -5.55 3.27
C ALA A 93 2.72 -6.46 2.82
N ILE A 94 2.42 -7.67 2.34
CA ILE A 94 3.44 -8.58 1.77
C ILE A 94 4.07 -7.98 0.51
N LEU A 95 3.26 -7.42 -0.39
CA LEU A 95 3.76 -6.73 -1.59
C LEU A 95 4.64 -5.53 -1.23
N CYS A 96 4.31 -4.78 -0.17
CA CYS A 96 5.14 -3.68 0.31
C CYS A 96 6.51 -4.17 0.76
N LEU A 97 6.56 -5.22 1.57
CA LEU A 97 7.83 -5.82 2.02
C LEU A 97 8.65 -6.37 0.83
N ALA A 98 8.01 -7.05 -0.11
CA ALA A 98 8.68 -7.52 -1.33
C ALA A 98 9.27 -6.37 -2.16
N THR A 99 8.52 -5.26 -2.28
CA THR A 99 8.94 -4.06 -3.01
C THR A 99 10.12 -3.38 -2.30
N LEU A 100 10.13 -3.34 -0.97
CA LEU A 100 11.28 -2.85 -0.19
C LEU A 100 12.54 -3.67 -0.45
N VAL A 101 12.42 -5.00 -0.51
CA VAL A 101 13.54 -5.88 -0.87
C VAL A 101 14.04 -5.58 -2.29
N CYS A 102 13.14 -5.37 -3.26
CA CYS A 102 13.51 -4.96 -4.62
C CYS A 102 14.31 -3.64 -4.63
N PHE A 103 13.87 -2.63 -3.86
CA PHE A 103 14.61 -1.38 -3.72
C PHE A 103 16.01 -1.60 -3.15
N LEU A 104 16.15 -2.40 -2.09
CA LEU A 104 17.44 -2.69 -1.49
C LEU A 104 18.39 -3.34 -2.51
N ILE A 105 17.91 -4.36 -3.22
CA ILE A 105 18.69 -5.06 -4.25
C ILE A 105 19.17 -4.11 -5.34
N ILE A 106 18.33 -3.18 -5.79
CA ILE A 106 18.67 -2.22 -6.85
C ILE A 106 19.69 -1.20 -6.37
N ILE A 107 19.55 -0.68 -5.14
CA ILE A 107 20.48 0.29 -4.58
C ILE A 107 21.85 -0.37 -4.34
N THR A 108 21.90 -1.59 -3.81
CA THR A 108 23.15 -2.33 -3.55
C THR A 108 23.79 -2.90 -4.82
N GLY A 109 23.00 -3.11 -5.88
CA GLY A 109 23.41 -3.80 -7.10
C GLY A 109 24.31 -3.03 -8.08
N GLY A 110 24.83 -1.87 -7.67
CA GLY A 110 25.66 -1.01 -8.53
C GLY A 110 24.86 -0.27 -9.60
N LYS A 111 25.56 0.46 -10.49
CA LYS A 111 24.92 1.33 -11.48
C LYS A 111 24.01 0.56 -12.46
N TYR A 112 24.41 -0.67 -12.84
CA TYR A 112 23.70 -1.45 -13.87
C TYR A 112 22.27 -1.79 -13.45
N ARG A 113 22.09 -2.25 -12.20
CA ARG A 113 20.76 -2.56 -11.67
C ARG A 113 19.90 -1.30 -11.43
N ARG A 114 20.50 -0.14 -11.17
CA ARG A 114 19.76 1.13 -11.04
C ARG A 114 19.25 1.66 -12.37
N GLU A 115 19.99 1.43 -13.45
CA GLU A 115 19.59 1.87 -14.79
C GLU A 115 18.57 0.95 -15.44
N THR A 116 18.63 -0.35 -15.17
CA THR A 116 17.75 -1.35 -15.79
C THR A 116 16.61 -1.83 -14.88
N GLY A 117 16.71 -1.64 -13.57
CA GLY A 117 15.76 -2.16 -12.58
C GLY A 117 14.53 -1.29 -12.32
N TRP A 118 14.46 -0.06 -12.87
CA TRP A 118 13.33 0.84 -12.65
C TRP A 118 11.96 0.27 -13.09
N PRO A 119 11.82 -0.51 -14.19
CA PRO A 119 10.51 -1.02 -14.60
C PRO A 119 9.95 -2.02 -13.59
N LEU A 120 10.82 -2.84 -12.99
CA LEU A 120 10.43 -3.80 -11.96
C LEU A 120 9.90 -3.09 -10.72
N VAL A 121 10.62 -2.08 -10.21
CA VAL A 121 10.21 -1.35 -9.01
C VAL A 121 8.97 -0.51 -9.27
N SER A 122 8.93 0.22 -10.38
CA SER A 122 7.76 1.01 -10.76
C SER A 122 6.52 0.13 -10.94
N GLY A 123 6.68 -1.03 -11.59
CA GLY A 123 5.61 -2.02 -11.73
C GLY A 123 5.10 -2.51 -10.38
N MET A 124 5.99 -2.90 -9.47
CA MET A 124 5.61 -3.35 -8.12
C MET A 124 4.91 -2.26 -7.31
N LEU A 125 5.43 -1.01 -7.33
CA LEU A 125 4.78 0.13 -6.69
C LEU A 125 3.37 0.37 -7.26
N THR A 126 3.19 0.25 -8.56
CA THR A 126 1.89 0.40 -9.22
C THR A 126 0.91 -0.68 -8.78
N VAL A 127 1.36 -1.94 -8.69
CA VAL A 127 0.52 -3.06 -8.21
C VAL A 127 0.13 -2.86 -6.74
N VAL A 128 1.05 -2.41 -5.89
CA VAL A 128 0.74 -2.05 -4.49
C VAL A 128 -0.31 -0.95 -4.45
N ALA A 129 -0.08 0.17 -5.15
CA ALA A 129 -1.00 1.30 -5.14
C ALA A 129 -2.40 0.90 -5.64
N MET A 130 -2.50 0.12 -6.72
CA MET A 130 -3.79 -0.37 -7.21
C MET A 130 -4.49 -1.26 -6.18
N THR A 131 -3.75 -2.14 -5.52
CA THR A 131 -4.31 -3.02 -4.48
C THR A 131 -4.84 -2.21 -3.30
N GLU A 132 -4.09 -1.20 -2.85
CA GLU A 132 -4.53 -0.27 -1.80
C GLU A 132 -5.78 0.51 -2.22
N PHE A 133 -5.84 1.05 -3.44
CA PHE A 133 -7.04 1.73 -3.93
C PHE A 133 -8.26 0.81 -4.03
N VAL A 134 -8.08 -0.46 -4.39
CA VAL A 134 -9.16 -1.46 -4.36
C VAL A 134 -9.67 -1.67 -2.94
N ILE A 135 -8.79 -1.78 -1.94
CA ILE A 135 -9.17 -1.89 -0.53
C ILE A 135 -9.95 -0.67 -0.07
N ILE A 136 -9.40 0.53 -0.30
CA ILE A 136 -9.99 1.81 0.13
C ILE A 136 -11.37 2.01 -0.51
N SER A 137 -11.48 1.76 -1.82
CA SER A 137 -12.73 1.90 -2.56
C SER A 137 -13.76 0.86 -2.13
N ALA A 138 -13.36 -0.38 -1.85
CA ALA A 138 -14.27 -1.40 -1.36
C ALA A 138 -14.84 -1.04 0.02
N VAL A 139 -14.03 -0.53 0.95
CA VAL A 139 -14.50 -0.07 2.27
C VAL A 139 -15.44 1.12 2.12
N ALA A 140 -15.08 2.12 1.30
CA ALA A 140 -15.93 3.29 1.05
C ALA A 140 -17.27 2.89 0.40
N PHE A 141 -17.25 1.97 -0.56
CA PHE A 141 -18.44 1.43 -1.19
C PHE A 141 -19.36 0.75 -0.18
N LEU A 142 -18.81 -0.11 0.69
CA LEU A 142 -19.58 -0.77 1.75
C LEU A 142 -20.11 0.24 2.78
N PHE A 143 -19.33 1.26 3.13
CA PHE A 143 -19.76 2.34 4.02
C PHE A 143 -20.98 3.09 3.47
N ASP A 144 -20.98 3.40 2.16
CA ASP A 144 -22.06 4.17 1.54
C ASP A 144 -23.31 3.33 1.19
N HIS A 145 -23.17 2.03 0.95
CA HIS A 145 -24.24 1.18 0.40
C HIS A 145 -24.82 0.15 1.37
N ASP A 146 -24.17 -0.12 2.51
CA ASP A 146 -24.68 -1.10 3.48
C ASP A 146 -25.56 -0.43 4.55
N ASP A 147 -26.74 -1.01 4.79
CA ASP A 147 -27.74 -0.48 5.73
C ASP A 147 -27.21 -0.33 7.17
N GLN A 148 -26.18 -1.09 7.56
CA GLN A 148 -25.60 -0.99 8.91
C GLN A 148 -24.95 0.38 9.18
N PHE A 149 -24.48 1.05 8.11
CA PHE A 149 -23.81 2.35 8.18
C PHE A 149 -24.73 3.51 7.80
N ALA A 150 -25.98 3.23 7.42
CA ALA A 150 -26.97 4.25 7.09
C ALA A 150 -27.43 5.07 8.32
N ILE A 151 -27.11 4.60 9.54
CA ILE A 151 -27.42 5.32 10.78
C ILE A 151 -26.52 6.56 10.87
N PRO A 152 -27.05 7.73 11.27
CA PRO A 152 -26.21 8.91 11.52
C PRO A 152 -25.15 8.62 12.59
N ASP A 153 -24.02 9.32 12.52
CA ASP A 153 -22.84 9.22 13.42
C ASP A 153 -21.80 8.15 13.09
N TRP A 154 -21.99 7.39 12.00
CA TRP A 154 -20.91 6.59 11.40
C TRP A 154 -19.99 7.47 10.53
N SER A 155 -18.69 7.25 10.62
CA SER A 155 -17.70 7.95 9.81
C SER A 155 -16.51 7.07 9.44
N LEU A 156 -15.93 7.31 8.26
CA LEU A 156 -14.61 6.80 7.91
C LEU A 156 -13.56 7.43 8.84
N ASP A 157 -12.75 6.61 9.48
CA ASP A 157 -11.85 7.01 10.57
C ASP A 157 -10.37 6.95 10.14
N VAL A 158 -9.46 7.24 11.07
CA VAL A 158 -8.03 7.47 10.84
C VAL A 158 -7.37 6.37 10.01
N SER A 159 -7.62 5.09 10.26
CA SER A 159 -6.98 4.00 9.50
C SER A 159 -7.30 4.06 8.00
N TRP A 160 -8.54 4.41 7.63
CA TRP A 160 -8.93 4.58 6.23
C TRP A 160 -8.18 5.76 5.59
N THR A 161 -8.13 6.91 6.27
CA THR A 161 -7.45 8.11 5.74
C THR A 161 -5.94 7.94 5.60
N ILE A 162 -5.26 7.31 6.56
CA ILE A 162 -3.81 7.05 6.46
C ILE A 162 -3.50 6.01 5.38
N SER A 163 -4.38 5.03 5.15
CA SER A 163 -4.25 4.09 4.03
C SER A 163 -4.45 4.77 2.69
N LEU A 164 -5.38 5.73 2.59
CA LEU A 164 -5.52 6.54 1.38
C LEU A 164 -4.28 7.41 1.12
N ALA A 165 -3.73 8.01 2.18
CA ALA A 165 -2.50 8.77 2.06
C ALA A 165 -1.32 7.88 1.60
N SER A 166 -1.20 6.65 2.12
CA SER A 166 -0.17 5.70 1.67
C SER A 166 -0.33 5.33 0.20
N ALA A 167 -1.55 5.07 -0.25
CA ALA A 167 -1.83 4.69 -1.64
C ALA A 167 -1.44 5.80 -2.63
N ILE A 168 -1.79 7.05 -2.29
CA ILE A 168 -1.43 8.23 -3.08
C ILE A 168 0.08 8.43 -3.09
N ALA A 169 0.75 8.33 -1.94
CA ALA A 169 2.20 8.48 -1.86
C ALA A 169 2.95 7.38 -2.64
N THR A 170 2.48 6.13 -2.58
CA THR A 170 3.03 5.01 -3.34
C THR A 170 2.84 5.20 -4.85
N LEU A 171 1.66 5.66 -5.28
CA LEU A 171 1.41 5.98 -6.69
C LEU A 171 2.29 7.13 -7.17
N ALA A 172 2.43 8.19 -6.36
CA ALA A 172 3.31 9.31 -6.68
C ALA A 172 4.77 8.87 -6.79
N ALA A 173 5.23 7.95 -5.94
CA ALA A 173 6.56 7.35 -6.04
C ALA A 173 6.74 6.54 -7.33
N ALA A 174 5.73 5.77 -7.75
CA ALA A 174 5.75 5.02 -9.01
C ALA A 174 5.86 5.95 -10.23
N VAL A 175 5.04 7.01 -10.26
CA VAL A 175 5.05 8.02 -11.32
C VAL A 175 6.38 8.78 -11.32
N GLY A 176 6.86 9.21 -10.15
CA GLY A 176 8.12 9.92 -10.01
C GLY A 176 9.31 9.09 -10.47
N LEU A 177 9.35 7.80 -10.11
CA LEU A 177 10.41 6.89 -10.55
C LEU A 177 10.38 6.68 -12.06
N THR A 178 9.19 6.46 -12.63
CA THR A 178 9.01 6.28 -14.07
C THR A 178 9.40 7.54 -14.83
N ALA A 179 8.95 8.72 -14.39
CA ALA A 179 9.32 9.99 -14.99
C ALA A 179 10.83 10.22 -14.92
N SER A 180 11.47 9.89 -13.80
CA SER A 180 12.92 10.03 -13.65
C SER A 180 13.71 9.15 -14.62
N ALA A 181 13.19 7.99 -15.01
CA ALA A 181 13.84 7.10 -15.95
C ALA A 181 13.87 7.69 -17.38
N TYR A 182 12.89 8.49 -17.75
CA TYR A 182 12.80 9.14 -19.07
C TYR A 182 13.40 10.55 -19.11
N LEU A 183 13.35 11.29 -17.99
CA LEU A 183 13.76 12.70 -17.94
C LEU A 183 15.22 12.91 -17.53
N LEU A 184 15.82 11.96 -16.80
CA LEU A 184 17.21 12.08 -16.35
C LEU A 184 18.13 11.28 -17.26
N GLU A 185 19.29 11.84 -17.60
CA GLU A 185 20.33 11.13 -18.33
C GLU A 185 20.82 9.89 -17.54
N PRO A 186 21.27 8.81 -18.23
CA PRO A 186 21.92 7.67 -17.59
C PRO A 186 23.14 8.10 -16.76
N GLU A 187 23.52 7.31 -15.76
CA GLU A 187 24.72 7.60 -14.97
C GLU A 187 25.97 7.34 -15.85
N GLU A 188 26.59 8.39 -16.39
CA GLU A 188 27.84 8.29 -17.17
C GLU A 188 28.86 7.38 -16.45
N GLY A 189 29.40 6.40 -17.18
CA GLY A 189 30.47 5.53 -16.69
C GLY A 189 30.35 4.04 -16.99
N TYR A 190 29.52 3.63 -17.94
CA TYR A 190 29.75 2.37 -18.66
C TYR A 190 30.17 2.70 -20.08
N ASP A 191 31.47 2.67 -20.34
CA ASP A 191 31.96 2.52 -21.70
C ASP A 191 31.75 1.05 -22.08
N TYR A 192 30.92 0.81 -23.10
CA TYR A 192 30.81 -0.53 -23.66
C TYR A 192 32.17 -0.86 -24.29
N LEU A 193 32.82 -1.92 -23.82
CA LEU A 193 34.01 -2.43 -24.48
C LEU A 193 33.57 -2.97 -25.85
N GLU A 194 34.22 -2.52 -26.92
CA GLU A 194 34.01 -3.06 -28.26
C GLU A 194 34.41 -4.55 -28.28
N ASP A 195 33.56 -5.38 -28.86
CA ASP A 195 33.84 -6.81 -28.99
C ASP A 195 35.06 -6.99 -29.92
N PRO A 196 36.09 -7.77 -29.53
CA PRO A 196 37.30 -7.97 -30.35
C PRO A 196 37.05 -8.62 -31.72
N LEU A 197 35.82 -9.06 -32.00
CA LEU A 197 35.42 -9.67 -33.26
C LEU A 197 34.96 -8.65 -34.32
N ASP A 198 34.76 -7.39 -33.92
CA ASP A 198 34.46 -6.29 -34.85
C ASP A 198 35.73 -5.57 -35.35
N ASP A 199 36.93 -5.99 -34.92
CA ASP A 199 38.20 -5.54 -35.49
C ASP A 199 38.50 -6.30 -36.80
N PRO A 200 38.48 -5.66 -37.99
CA PRO A 200 38.74 -6.35 -39.24
C PRO A 200 40.23 -6.71 -39.45
N PHE A 201 41.13 -6.34 -38.53
CA PHE A 201 42.57 -6.53 -38.69
C PHE A 201 43.27 -6.83 -37.37
N PRO A 202 43.68 -8.09 -37.11
CA PRO A 202 44.71 -8.32 -36.12
C PRO A 202 46.01 -7.74 -36.68
N GLU A 203 46.43 -6.58 -36.16
CA GLU A 203 47.74 -6.01 -36.42
C GLU A 203 48.79 -6.94 -35.79
N TYR A 204 49.28 -7.90 -36.58
CA TYR A 204 50.43 -8.72 -36.23
C TYR A 204 51.67 -7.81 -36.21
N VAL A 205 52.05 -7.34 -35.03
CA VAL A 205 53.36 -6.71 -34.80
C VAL A 205 54.37 -7.83 -34.57
N GLY A 206 55.29 -7.98 -35.53
CA GLY A 206 56.39 -8.94 -35.52
C GLY A 206 57.59 -8.53 -34.66
#